data_AF-A0A0N8H922-F1
#
_entry.id   AF-A0A0N8H922-F1
#
_cell.length_a   1.000
_cell.length_b   1.000
_cell.length_c   1.000
_cell.angle_alpha   90.00
_cell.angle_beta   90.00
_cell.angle_gamma   90.00
#
_symmetry.space_group_name_H-M   'P 1'
#
loop_
_entity.id
_entity.type
_entity.pdbx_description
1 polymer ?
#
loop_
_entity_poly.entity_id
_entity_poly.type
_entity_poly.pdbx_seq_one_letter_code
_entity_poly.pdbx_strand_id
1 'polypeptide(L)'
;MMVPINLVKMILRCVALLITLLLTAMIGNVIATNIDGVASATAAINFIMFVTVVSWIVCIVGIGAFFASVLANPMIQTPLDGAAVLFTLIGAIAVSAKLRMVDCGDIDAKKFPNDWIAWGSGSDEKRCRELQASAVFTWFLLVCFSGSLFFTLKGAREHLGGSFRAASRPSMSQLSSSV
;
A
#
# COMPACT_ATOMS: atom_id res chain seq x y z
N MET A 1 -0.74 14.60 -24.91
CA MET A 1 0.44 13.78 -24.56
C MET A 1 -0.04 12.59 -23.74
N MET A 2 -0.17 11.42 -24.37
CA MET A 2 -0.81 10.24 -23.79
C MET A 2 0.27 9.41 -23.09
N VAL A 3 0.40 9.55 -21.76
CA VAL A 3 1.37 8.77 -20.99
C VAL A 3 0.98 7.30 -21.08
N PRO A 4 1.86 6.38 -21.53
CA PRO A 4 1.52 4.98 -21.65
C PRO A 4 1.20 4.41 -20.26
N ILE A 5 0.15 3.60 -20.17
CA ILE A 5 -0.38 3.05 -18.91
C ILE A 5 0.70 2.30 -18.10
N ASN A 6 1.67 1.71 -18.79
CA ASN A 6 2.81 1.02 -18.18
C ASN A 6 3.78 1.97 -17.49
N LEU A 7 3.99 3.18 -18.03
CA LEU A 7 4.82 4.21 -17.42
C LEU A 7 4.15 4.76 -16.15
N VAL A 8 2.83 4.97 -16.20
CA VAL A 8 2.06 5.38 -15.01
C VAL A 8 2.16 4.31 -13.91
N LYS A 9 1.97 3.02 -14.25
CA LYS A 9 2.14 1.90 -13.31
C LYS A 9 3.55 1.87 -12.71
N MET A 10 4.60 2.06 -13.52
CA MET A 10 5.98 2.06 -13.04
C MET A 10 6.22 3.19 -12.03
N ILE A 11 5.79 4.41 -12.34
CA ILE A 11 5.92 5.57 -11.45
C ILE A 11 5.18 5.32 -10.13
N LEU A 12 3.94 4.82 -10.19
CA LEU A 12 3.15 4.47 -9.00
C LEU A 12 3.87 3.44 -8.11
N ARG A 13 4.52 2.43 -8.69
CA ARG A 13 5.29 1.42 -7.96
C ARG A 13 6.56 2.00 -7.34
N CYS A 14 7.30 2.83 -8.06
CA CYS A 14 8.50 3.51 -7.54
C CYS A 14 8.15 4.45 -6.38
N VAL A 15 7.08 5.24 -6.53
CA VAL A 15 6.59 6.13 -5.49
C VAL A 15 6.10 5.33 -4.28
N ALA A 16 5.34 4.24 -4.49
CA ALA A 16 4.92 3.36 -3.41
C ALA A 16 6.12 2.74 -2.66
N LEU A 17 7.18 2.33 -3.38
CA LEU A 17 8.39 1.80 -2.77
C LEU A 17 9.11 2.87 -1.93
N LEU A 18 9.25 4.08 -2.45
CA LEU A 18 9.85 5.20 -1.71
C LEU A 18 9.08 5.47 -0.42
N ILE A 19 7.74 5.58 -0.51
CA ILE A 19 6.88 5.79 0.67
C ILE A 19 7.02 4.62 1.66
N THR A 20 7.08 3.37 1.17
CA THR A 20 7.28 2.18 2.02
C THR A 20 8.62 2.25 2.76
N LEU A 21 9.68 2.70 2.09
CA LEU A 21 11.01 2.88 2.70
C LEU A 21 10.97 3.95 3.79
N LEU A 22 10.39 5.11 3.51
CA LEU A 22 10.22 6.18 4.51
C LEU A 22 9.39 5.71 5.72
N LEU A 23 8.30 4.99 5.47
CA LEU A 23 7.46 4.43 6.54
C LEU A 23 8.26 3.44 7.39
N THR A 24 9.06 2.56 6.76
CA THR A 24 9.93 1.61 7.47
C THR A 24 10.94 2.34 8.35
N ALA A 25 11.58 3.39 7.83
CA ALA A 25 12.59 4.15 8.57
C ALA A 25 12.01 4.85 9.81
N MET A 26 10.84 5.49 9.67
CA MET A 26 10.18 6.18 10.77
C MET A 26 9.62 5.20 11.81
N ILE A 27 8.90 4.16 11.37
CA ILE A 27 8.37 3.14 12.29
C ILE A 27 9.50 2.40 13.01
N GLY A 28 10.61 2.08 12.34
CA GLY A 28 11.79 1.47 12.95
C GLY A 28 12.40 2.35 14.05
N ASN A 29 12.47 3.67 13.84
CA ASN A 29 12.96 4.60 14.84
C ASN A 29 12.01 4.73 16.05
N VAL A 30 10.69 4.73 15.80
CA VAL A 30 9.68 4.71 16.88
C VAL A 30 9.79 3.43 17.71
N ILE A 31 10.06 2.28 17.10
CA ILE A 31 10.27 1.00 17.81
C ILE A 31 11.57 1.05 18.63
N ALA A 32 12.66 1.57 18.06
CA ALA A 32 13.96 1.63 18.73
C ALA A 32 14.01 2.60 19.92
N THR A 33 13.17 3.65 19.90
CA THR A 33 13.09 4.66 20.96
C THR A 33 11.97 4.38 21.98
N ASN A 34 11.36 3.19 21.91
CA ASN A 34 10.27 2.80 22.79
C ASN A 34 10.78 2.34 24.16
N ILE A 35 10.39 3.05 25.22
CA ILE A 35 10.69 2.76 26.62
C ILE A 35 9.33 2.56 27.31
N ASP A 36 9.04 1.35 27.77
CA ASP A 36 7.77 0.99 28.44
C ASP A 36 6.49 1.35 27.67
N GLY A 37 6.48 1.08 26.36
CA GLY A 37 5.31 1.31 25.51
C GLY A 37 4.07 0.52 25.95
N VAL A 38 2.97 1.23 26.17
CA VAL A 38 1.65 0.69 26.52
C VAL A 38 1.22 -0.40 25.53
N ALA A 39 0.68 -1.52 26.01
CA ALA A 39 0.34 -2.69 25.18
C ALA A 39 -0.52 -2.34 23.94
N SER A 40 -1.45 -1.40 24.09
CA SER A 40 -2.36 -0.96 23.02
C SER A 40 -1.67 -0.08 21.96
N ALA A 41 -0.61 0.65 22.33
CA ALA A 41 0.23 1.43 21.43
C ALA A 41 1.16 0.50 20.63
N THR A 42 1.80 -0.44 21.33
CA THR A 42 2.71 -1.44 20.75
C THR A 42 1.98 -2.34 19.75
N ALA A 43 0.72 -2.71 20.00
CA ALA A 43 -0.08 -3.50 19.07
C ALA A 43 -0.31 -2.79 17.71
N ALA A 44 -0.60 -1.48 17.73
CA ALA A 44 -0.78 -0.70 16.50
C ALA A 44 0.53 -0.56 15.71
N ILE A 45 1.65 -0.35 16.42
CA ILE A 45 2.99 -0.26 15.82
C ILE A 45 3.40 -1.61 15.19
N ASN A 46 3.12 -2.72 15.87
CA ASN A 46 3.40 -4.06 15.32
C ASN A 46 2.55 -4.34 14.07
N PHE A 47 1.29 -3.92 14.08
CA PHE A 47 0.42 -4.07 12.92
C PHE A 47 0.92 -3.23 11.73
N ILE A 48 1.30 -1.96 11.93
CA ILE A 48 1.82 -1.15 10.80
C ILE A 48 3.16 -1.69 10.29
N MET A 49 3.99 -2.28 11.15
CA MET A 49 5.22 -2.96 10.71
C MET A 49 4.90 -4.16 9.81
N PHE A 50 3.90 -4.99 10.18
CA PHE A 50 3.41 -6.06 9.31
C PHE A 50 2.92 -5.54 7.96
N VAL A 51 2.08 -4.50 7.96
CA VAL A 51 1.59 -3.86 6.74
C VAL A 51 2.74 -3.35 5.86
N THR A 52 3.80 -2.83 6.47
CA THR A 52 4.98 -2.33 5.78
C THR A 52 5.76 -3.46 5.09
N VAL A 53 5.91 -4.61 5.75
CA VAL A 53 6.56 -5.80 5.14
C VAL A 53 5.72 -6.33 3.97
N VAL A 54 4.40 -6.40 4.11
CA VAL A 54 3.52 -6.80 3.00
C VAL A 54 3.65 -5.82 1.83
N SER A 55 3.71 -4.52 2.12
CA SER A 55 3.90 -3.47 1.11
C SER A 55 5.24 -3.61 0.36
N TRP A 56 6.32 -3.98 1.07
CA TRP A 56 7.60 -4.31 0.45
C TRP A 56 7.49 -5.47 -0.55
N ILE A 57 6.84 -6.56 -0.15
CA ILE A 57 6.65 -7.73 -1.02
C ILE A 57 5.86 -7.33 -2.27
N VAL A 58 4.77 -6.58 -2.11
CA VAL A 58 3.92 -6.13 -3.22
C VAL A 58 4.68 -5.19 -4.17
N CYS A 59 5.51 -4.28 -3.63
CA CYS A 59 6.34 -3.39 -4.41
C CYS A 59 7.42 -4.14 -5.21
N ILE A 60 8.14 -5.07 -4.56
CA ILE A 60 9.20 -5.86 -5.20
C ILE A 60 8.61 -6.76 -6.30
N VAL A 61 7.53 -7.47 -6.02
CA VAL A 61 6.83 -8.30 -7.01
C VAL A 61 6.27 -7.44 -8.15
N GLY A 62 5.71 -6.27 -7.82
CA GLY A 62 5.19 -5.32 -8.80
C GLY A 62 6.27 -4.76 -9.74
N ILE A 63 7.49 -4.53 -9.24
CA ILE A 63 8.64 -4.13 -10.06
C ILE A 63 9.18 -5.32 -10.86
N GLY A 64 9.26 -6.51 -10.25
CA GLY A 64 9.69 -7.74 -10.91
C GLY A 64 8.83 -8.11 -12.12
N ALA A 65 7.53 -7.77 -12.09
CA ALA A 65 6.61 -7.95 -13.22
C ALA A 65 7.00 -7.17 -14.48
N PHE A 66 7.83 -6.12 -14.38
CA PHE A 66 8.36 -5.43 -15.57
C PHE A 66 9.49 -6.19 -16.26
N PHE A 67 10.24 -7.02 -15.51
CA PHE A 67 11.37 -7.78 -16.04
C PHE A 67 10.98 -9.22 -16.41
N ALA A 68 10.00 -9.79 -15.71
CA ALA A 68 9.52 -11.16 -15.94
C ALA A 68 8.04 -11.17 -16.35
N SER A 69 7.78 -11.57 -17.59
CA SER A 69 6.43 -11.72 -18.14
C SER A 69 5.56 -12.71 -17.37
N VAL A 70 6.16 -13.70 -16.70
CA VAL A 70 5.46 -14.66 -15.83
C VAL A 70 4.84 -13.98 -14.60
N LEU A 71 5.50 -12.94 -14.06
CA LEU A 71 4.99 -12.16 -12.92
C LEU A 71 3.95 -11.11 -13.33
N ALA A 72 3.87 -10.78 -14.63
CA ALA A 72 2.86 -9.88 -15.16
C ALA A 72 1.46 -10.51 -15.27
N ASN A 73 1.29 -11.75 -14.79
CA ASN A 73 0.01 -12.44 -14.85
C ASN A 73 -1.01 -11.76 -13.93
N PRO A 74 -2.12 -11.20 -14.47
CA PRO A 74 -3.08 -10.42 -13.68
C PRO A 74 -3.74 -11.22 -12.56
N MET A 75 -3.80 -12.56 -12.68
CA MET A 75 -4.33 -13.43 -11.62
C MET A 75 -3.49 -13.42 -10.34
N ILE A 76 -2.18 -13.20 -10.44
CA ILE A 76 -1.28 -13.14 -9.28
C ILE A 76 -1.23 -11.71 -8.75
N GLN A 77 -1.19 -10.73 -9.65
CA GLN A 77 -0.98 -9.32 -9.28
C GLN A 77 -2.22 -8.68 -8.64
N THR A 78 -3.43 -9.08 -9.07
CA THR A 78 -4.70 -8.55 -8.54
C THR A 78 -4.91 -8.85 -7.04
N PRO A 79 -4.82 -10.12 -6.56
CA PRO A 79 -5.00 -10.40 -5.13
C PRO A 79 -3.87 -9.80 -4.29
N LEU A 80 -2.65 -9.69 -4.84
CA LEU A 80 -1.52 -9.08 -4.14
C LEU A 80 -1.74 -7.57 -3.93
N ASP A 81 -2.15 -6.85 -4.97
CA ASP A 81 -2.52 -5.44 -4.89
C ASP A 81 -3.76 -5.24 -4.00
N GLY A 82 -4.75 -6.12 -4.08
CA GLY A 82 -5.96 -6.08 -3.25
C GLY A 82 -5.66 -6.28 -1.76
N ALA A 83 -4.80 -7.24 -1.42
CA ALA A 83 -4.35 -7.45 -0.06
C ALA A 83 -3.56 -6.25 0.46
N ALA A 84 -2.68 -5.66 -0.36
CA ALA A 84 -1.92 -4.47 0.01
C ALA A 84 -2.85 -3.29 0.34
N VAL A 85 -3.87 -3.03 -0.51
CA VAL A 85 -4.87 -1.98 -0.27
C VAL A 85 -5.65 -2.25 1.01
N LEU A 86 -6.12 -3.48 1.23
CA LEU A 86 -6.88 -3.83 2.43
C LEU A 86 -6.06 -3.60 3.71
N PHE A 87 -4.84 -4.11 3.75
CA PHE A 87 -3.97 -4.00 4.92
C PHE A 87 -3.51 -2.56 5.16
N THR A 88 -3.16 -1.80 4.12
CA THR A 88 -2.82 -0.38 4.26
C THR A 88 -3.99 0.48 4.71
N LEU A 89 -5.22 0.17 4.27
CA LEU A 89 -6.43 0.86 4.75
C LEU A 89 -6.64 0.64 6.25
N ILE A 90 -6.55 -0.61 6.71
CA ILE A 90 -6.68 -0.94 8.14
C ILE A 90 -5.56 -0.26 8.94
N GLY A 91 -4.32 -0.27 8.41
CA GLY A 91 -3.16 0.35 9.05
C GLY A 91 -3.32 1.86 9.19
N ALA A 92 -3.77 2.53 8.13
CA ALA A 92 -4.02 3.98 8.12
C ALA A 92 -5.08 4.37 9.17
N ILE A 93 -6.18 3.61 9.24
CA ILE A 93 -7.24 3.84 10.23
C ILE A 93 -6.73 3.60 11.65
N ALA A 94 -6.00 2.51 11.88
CA ALA A 94 -5.48 2.14 13.20
C ALA A 94 -4.50 3.21 13.74
N VAL A 95 -3.56 3.67 12.93
CA VAL A 95 -2.59 4.72 13.32
C VAL A 95 -3.32 6.04 13.59
N SER A 96 -4.25 6.44 12.71
CA SER A 96 -5.03 7.68 12.86
C SER A 96 -5.88 7.67 14.14
N ALA A 97 -6.54 6.53 14.43
CA ALA A 97 -7.38 6.37 15.61
C ALA A 97 -6.59 6.41 16.93
N LYS A 98 -5.29 6.10 16.89
CA LYS A 98 -4.39 6.09 18.05
C LYS A 98 -3.66 7.41 18.27
N LEU A 99 -3.32 8.13 17.21
CA LEU A 99 -2.58 9.39 17.33
C LEU A 99 -3.41 10.51 17.99
N ARG A 100 -4.67 10.67 17.56
CA ARG A 100 -5.69 11.60 18.12
C ARG A 100 -5.25 13.06 18.33
N MET A 101 -4.11 13.49 17.81
CA MET A 101 -3.66 14.87 17.96
C MET A 101 -2.98 15.39 16.70
N VAL A 102 -3.03 16.72 16.56
CA VAL A 102 -2.57 17.45 15.39
C VAL A 102 -1.29 18.24 15.69
N ASP A 103 -1.11 18.71 16.93
CA ASP A 103 0.00 19.57 17.33
C ASP A 103 0.91 18.91 18.37
N CYS A 104 2.12 18.52 17.96
CA CYS A 104 3.13 17.91 18.82
C CYS A 104 4.00 18.89 19.62
N GLY A 105 3.85 20.20 19.44
CA GLY A 105 4.71 21.21 20.07
C GLY A 105 4.43 21.53 21.55
N ASP A 106 3.26 21.14 22.08
CA ASP A 106 2.92 21.34 23.50
C ASP A 106 2.01 20.19 23.98
N ILE A 107 2.62 19.11 24.46
CA ILE A 107 1.91 17.91 24.90
C ILE A 107 1.38 18.15 26.32
N ASP A 108 0.12 18.57 26.42
CA ASP A 108 -0.57 18.71 27.69
C ASP A 108 -0.99 17.32 28.23
N ALA A 109 -0.29 16.85 29.26
CA ALA A 109 -0.52 15.56 29.90
C ALA A 109 -1.95 15.40 30.49
N LYS A 110 -2.71 16.50 30.66
CA LYS A 110 -4.11 16.44 31.13
C LYS A 110 -5.11 16.11 30.03
N LYS A 111 -4.75 16.30 28.76
CA LYS A 111 -5.64 16.08 27.61
C LYS A 111 -5.59 14.65 27.07
N PHE A 112 -4.54 13.91 27.41
CA PHE A 112 -4.32 12.56 26.89
C PHE A 112 -4.47 11.50 27.98
N PRO A 113 -5.13 10.37 27.68
CA PRO A 113 -5.15 9.25 28.60
C PRO A 113 -3.73 8.72 28.83
N ASN A 114 -3.49 8.11 30.01
CA ASN A 114 -2.21 7.50 30.37
C ASN A 114 -1.74 6.44 29.33
N ASP A 115 -2.66 5.92 28.51
CA ASP A 115 -2.40 4.90 27.47
C ASP A 115 -2.09 5.47 26.06
N TRP A 116 -1.73 6.75 25.97
CA TRP A 116 -1.52 7.41 24.68
C TRP A 116 -0.23 6.98 23.96
N ILE A 117 -0.30 6.87 22.63
CA ILE A 117 0.70 6.20 21.78
C ILE A 117 2.07 6.92 21.71
N ALA A 118 2.10 8.22 22.03
CA ALA A 118 3.34 8.99 21.99
C ALA A 118 4.09 9.00 23.33
N TRP A 119 3.50 8.50 24.43
CA TRP A 119 4.21 8.28 25.69
C TRP A 119 5.21 7.13 25.57
N GLY A 120 6.30 7.22 26.34
CA GLY A 120 7.30 6.16 26.44
C GLY A 120 8.49 6.37 25.51
N SER A 121 8.98 7.61 25.38
CA SER A 121 10.23 7.94 24.71
C SER A 121 11.07 8.91 25.54
N GLY A 122 12.38 8.97 25.29
CA GLY A 122 13.23 10.04 25.84
C GLY A 122 12.81 11.45 25.39
N SER A 123 12.00 11.56 24.33
CA SER A 123 11.31 12.79 23.90
C SER A 123 9.98 12.45 23.22
N ASP A 124 8.87 12.62 23.95
CA ASP A 124 7.52 12.29 23.46
C ASP A 124 7.09 13.20 22.28
N GLU A 125 7.59 14.45 22.23
CA GLU A 125 7.37 15.37 21.11
C GLU A 125 7.97 14.83 19.80
N LYS A 126 9.20 14.29 19.84
CA LYS A 126 9.84 13.69 18.66
C LYS A 126 9.04 12.49 18.16
N ARG A 127 8.66 11.60 19.07
CA ARG A 127 7.86 10.40 18.78
C ARG A 127 6.49 10.75 18.17
N CYS A 128 5.83 11.79 18.69
CA CYS A 128 4.58 12.28 18.13
C CYS A 128 4.72 12.77 16.67
N ARG A 129 5.75 13.57 16.38
CA ARG A 129 5.99 14.07 15.01
C ARG A 129 6.27 12.94 14.03
N GLU A 130 7.03 11.92 14.45
CA GLU A 130 7.31 10.74 13.64
C GLU A 130 6.04 9.92 13.38
N LEU A 131 5.19 9.74 14.39
CA LEU A 131 3.91 9.05 14.23
C LEU A 131 2.94 9.82 13.32
N GLN A 132 2.90 11.15 13.42
CA GLN A 132 2.10 11.99 12.52
C GLN A 132 2.58 11.87 11.07
N ALA A 133 3.88 11.97 10.83
CA ALA A 133 4.45 11.74 9.51
C ALA A 133 4.13 10.33 8.98
N SER A 134 4.24 9.31 9.84
CA SER A 134 3.91 7.92 9.47
C SER A 134 2.44 7.75 9.08
N ALA A 135 1.52 8.43 9.77
CA ALA A 135 0.10 8.40 9.44
C ALA A 135 -0.14 8.95 8.03
N VAL A 136 0.44 10.12 7.73
CA VAL A 136 0.33 10.75 6.40
C VAL A 136 0.93 9.85 5.32
N PHE A 137 2.12 9.30 5.53
CA PHE A 137 2.74 8.38 4.57
C PHE A 137 1.91 7.12 4.33
N THR A 138 1.26 6.57 5.36
CA THR A 138 0.38 5.42 5.22
C THR A 138 -0.86 5.75 4.37
N TRP A 139 -1.43 6.95 4.52
CA TRP A 139 -2.52 7.42 3.66
C TRP A 139 -2.08 7.61 2.20
N PHE A 140 -0.90 8.18 1.97
CA PHE A 140 -0.34 8.29 0.62
C PHE A 140 -0.10 6.91 -0.01
N LEU A 141 0.41 5.96 0.77
CA LEU A 141 0.65 4.59 0.34
C LEU A 141 -0.64 3.90 -0.10
N LEU A 142 -1.74 4.12 0.65
CA LEU A 142 -3.07 3.63 0.29
C LEU A 142 -3.52 4.16 -1.09
N VAL A 143 -3.32 5.46 -1.36
CA VAL A 143 -3.66 6.06 -2.66
C VAL A 143 -2.83 5.43 -3.78
N CYS A 144 -1.53 5.21 -3.56
CA CYS A 144 -0.66 4.57 -4.54
C CYS A 144 -1.06 3.12 -4.85
N PHE A 145 -1.40 2.32 -3.83
CA PHE A 145 -1.85 0.95 -4.04
C PHE A 145 -3.25 0.88 -4.65
N SER A 146 -4.15 1.79 -4.28
CA SER A 146 -5.48 1.89 -4.89
C SER A 146 -5.39 2.24 -6.38
N GLY A 147 -4.51 3.19 -6.73
CA GLY A 147 -4.21 3.51 -8.13
C GLY A 147 -3.61 2.33 -8.88
N SER A 148 -2.66 1.62 -8.27
CA SER A 148 -2.04 0.43 -8.85
C SER A 148 -3.06 -0.67 -9.12
N LEU A 149 -3.93 -0.99 -8.15
CA LEU A 149 -5.02 -1.95 -8.28
C LEU A 149 -5.99 -1.55 -9.40
N PHE A 150 -6.38 -0.28 -9.48
CA PHE A 150 -7.27 0.22 -10.53
C PHE A 150 -6.69 -0.03 -11.93
N PHE A 151 -5.40 0.28 -12.13
CA PHE A 151 -4.75 0.03 -13.42
C PHE A 151 -4.50 -1.47 -13.70
N THR A 152 -4.31 -2.30 -12.67
CA THR A 152 -4.23 -3.76 -12.80
C THR A 152 -5.59 -4.33 -13.25
N LEU A 153 -6.69 -3.93 -12.59
CA LEU A 153 -8.05 -4.35 -12.92
C LEU A 153 -8.48 -3.89 -14.32
N LYS A 154 -8.14 -2.66 -14.72
CA LYS A 154 -8.45 -2.16 -16.05
C LYS A 154 -7.76 -2.99 -17.14
N GLY A 155 -6.48 -3.32 -16.95
CA GLY A 155 -5.72 -4.19 -17.87
C GLY A 155 -6.25 -5.62 -17.90
N ALA A 156 -6.63 -6.19 -16.75
CA ALA A 156 -7.24 -7.51 -16.68
C ALA A 156 -8.58 -7.57 -17.43
N ARG A 157 -9.41 -6.53 -17.31
CA ARG A 157 -10.70 -6.42 -18.00
C ARG A 157 -10.56 -6.28 -19.51
N GLU A 158 -9.52 -5.60 -20.01
CA GLU A 158 -9.22 -5.52 -21.44
C GLU A 158 -8.78 -6.89 -22.00
N HIS A 159 -7.97 -7.65 -21.25
CA HIS A 159 -7.54 -8.99 -21.63
C HIS A 159 -8.69 -10.03 -21.61
N LEU A 160 -9.54 -10.01 -20.57
CA LEU A 160 -10.70 -10.90 -20.46
C LEU A 160 -11.85 -10.49 -21.40
N GLY A 161 -12.10 -9.19 -21.58
CA GLY A 161 -13.17 -8.65 -22.44
C GLY A 161 -12.91 -8.79 -23.94
N GLY A 162 -11.64 -8.91 -24.36
CA GLY A 162 -11.28 -9.26 -25.73
C GLY A 162 -11.58 -10.71 -26.08
N SER A 163 -11.40 -11.63 -25.12
CA SER A 163 -11.62 -13.07 -25.33
C SER A 163 -13.11 -13.43 -25.46
N PHE A 164 -13.99 -12.83 -24.63
CA PHE A 164 -15.43 -13.08 -24.74
C PHE A 164 -16.07 -12.45 -25.99
N ARG A 165 -15.46 -11.43 -26.60
CA ARG A 165 -15.92 -10.87 -27.88
C ARG A 165 -15.32 -11.57 -29.10
N ALA A 166 -14.16 -12.22 -28.96
CA ALA A 166 -13.60 -13.08 -30.00
C ALA A 166 -14.35 -14.42 -30.12
N ALA A 167 -14.92 -14.93 -29.02
CA ALA A 167 -15.74 -16.15 -29.02
C ALA A 167 -17.11 -16.01 -29.72
N SER A 168 -17.56 -14.79 -30.04
CA SER A 168 -18.80 -14.52 -30.79
C SER A 168 -18.59 -14.22 -32.28
N ARG A 169 -17.39 -14.42 -32.81
CA ARG A 169 -17.18 -14.49 -34.27
C ARG A 169 -16.80 -15.91 -34.64
N PRO A 170 -17.75 -16.73 -35.15
CA PRO A 170 -17.38 -17.95 -35.84
C PRO A 170 -16.51 -17.54 -37.03
N SER A 171 -15.27 -18.03 -37.05
CA SER A 171 -14.52 -18.17 -38.29
C SER A 171 -15.33 -19.15 -39.14
N MET A 172 -16.07 -18.64 -40.13
CA MET A 172 -16.75 -19.51 -41.09
C MET A 172 -15.71 -20.39 -41.77
N SER A 173 -15.82 -21.69 -41.56
CA SER A 173 -15.32 -22.70 -42.48
C SER A 173 -16.05 -22.51 -43.82
N GLN A 174 -15.43 -21.82 -44.77
CA GLN A 174 -15.80 -22.01 -46.17
C GLN A 174 -15.21 -23.35 -46.62
N LEU A 175 -16.01 -24.41 -46.48
CA LEU A 175 -15.90 -25.61 -47.30
C LEU A 175 -17.03 -25.58 -48.32
N SER A 176 -16.66 -25.62 -49.61
CA SER A 176 -17.40 -26.07 -50.81
C SER A 176 -16.98 -25.15 -51.97
N SER A 177 -16.42 -25.60 -53.08
CA SER A 177 -16.76 -26.81 -53.83
C SER A 177 -15.56 -27.36 -54.62
N SER A 178 -15.39 -28.68 -54.56
CA SER A 178 -14.82 -29.46 -55.66
C SER A 178 -15.86 -29.56 -56.79
N VAL A 179 -15.63 -28.88 -57.91
CA VAL A 179 -15.87 -29.34 -59.30
C VAL A 179 -14.87 -28.59 -60.18
#